data_AF-A0A250JM70-F1
#
_entry.id   AF-A0A250JM70-F1
#
_cell.length_a   1.000
_cell.length_b   1.000
_cell.length_c   1.000
_cell.angle_alpha   90.00
_cell.angle_beta   90.00
_cell.angle_gamma   90.00
#
_symmetry.space_group_name_H-M   'P 1'
#
loop_
_entity.id
_entity.type
_entity.pdbx_description
1 polymer ?
#
loop_
_entity_poly.entity_id
_entity_poly.type
_entity_poly.pdbx_seq_one_letter_code
_entity_poly.pdbx_strand_id
1 'polypeptide(L)'
;MRDWDVRRLVLPGVSPLEVWNLPVQGRELWEVLGAPRVEADRSAGVPERALAGRLRPALTVALSTLAKRHVVDAVWLSGGLVCLEGFGEMLARVAPALPCPVYAAEHPLFAPAQAGLRLLAPFAPAHPVALDVGQTGIKCVSHTAAPRIFERDTALLPRYFIGMARPTDGRHVKAAVAFIASALRVFSARPPDALCLALPCPLDAMLVPGGCTYGWEGQASLVADILRAALGTEGHGTALVLNDAELATEAARSDARLARHSRVLCLTLGFGPGGALLERR
;
A
#
# COMPACT_ATOMS: atom_id res chain seq x y z
N MET A 1 27.14 1.28 -1.24
CA MET A 1 26.25 1.46 -2.40
C MET A 1 26.93 2.47 -3.30
N ARG A 2 27.74 2.04 -4.27
CA ARG A 2 28.34 3.01 -5.21
C ARG A 2 27.55 3.16 -6.52
N ASP A 3 26.62 2.26 -6.84
CA ASP A 3 26.03 2.23 -8.20
C ASP A 3 24.49 2.15 -8.28
N TRP A 4 23.76 2.37 -7.18
CA TRP A 4 22.29 2.48 -7.24
C TRP A 4 21.84 3.94 -7.25
N ASP A 5 21.09 4.31 -8.27
CA ASP A 5 20.40 5.58 -8.39
C ASP A 5 19.05 5.49 -7.68
N VAL A 6 19.00 5.95 -6.43
CA VAL A 6 17.83 5.85 -5.57
C VAL A 6 17.11 7.20 -5.57
N ARG A 7 15.83 7.21 -5.95
CA ARG A 7 15.04 8.44 -6.09
C ARG A 7 13.67 8.32 -5.45
N ARG A 8 13.25 9.39 -4.78
CA ARG A 8 11.85 9.60 -4.41
C ARG A 8 11.06 9.86 -5.70
N LEU A 9 10.08 9.02 -6.00
CA LEU A 9 9.22 9.17 -7.16
C LEU A 9 7.93 9.90 -6.79
N VAL A 10 7.81 11.18 -7.17
CA VAL A 10 6.56 11.93 -7.04
C VAL A 10 5.76 11.81 -8.34
N LEU A 11 4.54 11.27 -8.25
CA LEU A 11 3.70 11.03 -9.42
C LEU A 11 2.90 12.30 -9.79
N PRO A 12 2.90 12.73 -11.07
CA PRO A 12 2.15 13.91 -11.50
C PRO A 12 0.65 13.78 -11.21
N GLY A 13 0.07 14.81 -10.60
CA GLY A 13 -1.36 14.83 -10.26
C GLY A 13 -1.76 13.84 -9.17
N VAL A 14 -0.81 13.31 -8.39
CA VAL A 14 -1.10 12.47 -7.23
C VAL A 14 -0.88 13.27 -5.95
N SER A 15 -1.87 13.31 -5.07
CA SER A 15 -1.77 13.93 -3.75
C SER A 15 -2.10 12.90 -2.65
N PRO A 16 -1.15 12.55 -1.76
CA PRO A 16 -1.43 11.62 -0.67
C PRO A 16 -2.43 12.23 0.32
N LEU A 17 -3.26 11.37 0.93
CA LEU A 17 -4.26 11.74 1.92
C LEU A 17 -4.04 10.99 3.24
N GLU A 18 -4.10 11.72 4.35
CA GLU A 18 -4.17 11.14 5.69
C GLU A 18 -5.62 10.70 5.95
N VAL A 19 -5.94 9.45 5.57
CA VAL A 19 -7.29 8.87 5.76
C VAL A 19 -7.37 7.92 6.94
N TRP A 20 -6.21 7.47 7.44
CA TRP A 20 -6.09 6.50 8.51
C TRP A 20 -6.82 6.96 9.78
N ASN A 21 -6.62 8.22 10.20
CA ASN A 21 -7.25 8.82 11.38
C ASN A 21 -8.61 9.48 11.09
N LEU A 22 -9.22 9.23 9.93
CA LEU A 22 -10.52 9.82 9.60
C LEU A 22 -11.55 9.40 10.66
N PRO A 23 -12.23 10.33 11.35
CA PRO A 23 -13.25 9.98 12.32
C PRO A 23 -14.46 9.35 11.64
N VAL A 24 -14.77 8.10 11.99
CA VAL A 24 -15.92 7.35 11.51
C VAL A 24 -16.60 6.68 12.69
N GLN A 25 -17.87 7.05 12.93
CA GLN A 25 -18.69 6.47 14.00
C GLN A 25 -18.06 6.59 15.40
N GLY A 26 -17.39 7.72 15.67
CA GLY A 26 -16.75 7.99 16.96
C GLY A 26 -15.40 7.28 17.19
N ARG A 27 -14.84 6.66 16.14
CA ARG A 27 -13.55 5.96 16.15
C ARG A 27 -12.69 6.38 14.96
N GLU A 28 -11.42 6.03 14.95
CA GLU A 28 -10.56 6.24 13.78
C GLU A 28 -10.86 5.19 12.71
N LEU A 29 -10.75 5.57 11.43
CA LEU A 29 -11.14 4.72 10.31
C LEU A 29 -10.46 3.35 10.33
N TRP A 30 -9.17 3.28 10.65
CA TRP A 30 -8.42 2.03 10.71
C TRP A 30 -8.95 1.04 11.74
N GLU A 31 -9.59 1.53 12.81
CA GLU A 31 -10.15 0.69 13.87
C GLU A 31 -11.43 -0.04 13.44
N VAL A 32 -12.15 0.54 12.48
CA VAL A 32 -13.46 0.06 12.02
C VAL A 32 -13.44 -0.47 10.59
N LEU A 33 -12.40 -0.14 9.81
CA LEU A 33 -12.19 -0.54 8.43
C LEU A 33 -10.72 -0.94 8.21
N GLY A 34 -10.27 -1.95 8.96
CA GLY A 34 -8.90 -2.46 8.89
C GLY A 34 -8.82 -3.96 9.19
N ALA A 35 -7.67 -4.57 8.91
CA ALA A 35 -7.43 -5.98 9.22
C ALA A 35 -7.64 -6.32 10.70
N PRO A 36 -7.23 -5.50 11.70
CA PRO A 36 -7.51 -5.79 13.11
C PRO A 36 -9.00 -5.97 13.41
N ARG A 37 -9.87 -5.20 12.75
CA ARG A 37 -11.33 -5.34 12.89
C ARG A 37 -11.82 -6.68 12.34
N VAL A 38 -11.32 -7.06 11.16
CA VAL A 38 -11.68 -8.31 10.49
C VAL A 38 -11.14 -9.52 11.26
N GLU A 39 -9.91 -9.45 11.76
CA GLU A 39 -9.29 -10.47 12.61
C GLU A 39 -10.11 -10.66 13.90
N ALA A 40 -10.54 -9.58 14.55
CA ALA A 40 -11.40 -9.65 15.73
C ALA A 40 -12.76 -10.31 15.42
N ASP A 41 -13.39 -9.99 14.29
CA ASP A 41 -14.65 -10.62 13.87
C ASP A 41 -14.45 -12.12 13.56
N ARG A 42 -13.34 -12.50 12.92
CA ARG A 42 -12.99 -13.92 12.70
C ARG A 42 -12.80 -14.66 14.01
N SER A 43 -12.06 -14.08 14.96
CA SER A 43 -11.88 -14.65 16.31
C SER A 43 -13.19 -14.78 17.08
N ALA A 44 -14.17 -13.90 16.81
CA ALA A 44 -15.52 -13.97 17.36
C ALA A 44 -16.44 -14.97 16.62
N GLY A 45 -15.93 -15.72 15.64
CA GLY A 45 -16.70 -16.73 14.91
C GLY A 45 -17.63 -16.16 13.84
N VAL A 46 -17.44 -14.91 13.40
CA VAL A 46 -18.19 -14.37 12.27
C VAL A 46 -17.82 -15.14 10.99
N PRO A 47 -18.80 -15.70 10.24
CA PRO A 47 -18.52 -16.41 9.00
C PRO A 47 -17.84 -15.51 7.96
N GLU A 48 -16.91 -16.07 7.16
CA GLU A 48 -16.11 -15.31 6.18
C GLU A 48 -16.99 -14.48 5.22
N ARG A 49 -18.04 -15.08 4.65
CA ARG A 49 -19.06 -14.43 3.81
C ARG A 49 -19.78 -13.23 4.45
N ALA A 50 -19.75 -13.10 5.77
CA ALA A 50 -20.40 -12.01 6.49
C ALA A 50 -19.43 -10.86 6.83
N LEU A 51 -18.11 -11.06 6.73
CA LEU A 51 -17.11 -10.08 7.12
C LEU A 51 -17.21 -8.80 6.30
N ALA A 52 -17.33 -8.89 4.98
CA ALA A 52 -17.50 -7.71 4.13
C ALA A 52 -18.75 -6.90 4.54
N GLY A 53 -19.86 -7.58 4.83
CA GLY A 53 -21.10 -6.95 5.31
C GLY A 53 -20.93 -6.20 6.64
N ARG A 54 -20.06 -6.68 7.54
CA ARG A 54 -19.72 -6.00 8.81
C ARG A 54 -18.96 -4.68 8.60
N LEU A 55 -18.17 -4.58 7.53
CA LEU A 55 -17.41 -3.37 7.19
C LEU A 55 -18.27 -2.29 6.52
N ARG A 56 -19.44 -2.67 5.98
CA ARG A 56 -20.32 -1.79 5.20
C ARG A 56 -20.60 -0.44 5.86
N PRO A 57 -21.02 -0.35 7.15
CA PRO A 57 -21.38 0.94 7.74
C PRO A 57 -20.20 1.91 7.77
N ALA A 58 -19.01 1.43 8.16
CA ALA A 58 -17.80 2.24 8.20
C ALA A 58 -17.39 2.67 6.79
N LEU A 59 -17.41 1.75 5.82
CA LEU A 59 -17.09 2.05 4.43
C LEU A 59 -18.04 3.11 3.83
N THR A 60 -19.36 2.98 4.03
CA THR A 60 -20.34 3.96 3.53
C THR A 60 -20.06 5.37 4.06
N VAL A 61 -19.80 5.48 5.37
CA VAL A 61 -19.51 6.78 6.00
C VAL A 61 -18.18 7.35 5.50
N ALA A 62 -17.14 6.52 5.42
CA ALA A 62 -15.82 6.94 4.94
C ALA A 62 -15.89 7.44 3.50
N LEU A 63 -16.49 6.66 2.60
CA LEU A 63 -16.64 7.01 1.19
C LEU A 63 -17.46 8.28 1.00
N SER A 64 -18.61 8.40 1.69
CA SER A 64 -19.45 9.60 1.60
C SER A 64 -18.71 10.84 2.08
N THR A 65 -17.95 10.72 3.18
CA THR A 65 -17.22 11.83 3.78
C THR A 65 -16.07 12.27 2.89
N LEU A 66 -15.23 11.33 2.44
CA LEU A 66 -14.08 11.65 1.60
C LEU A 66 -14.50 12.14 0.21
N ALA A 67 -15.52 11.52 -0.40
CA ALA A 67 -15.99 11.94 -1.71
C ALA A 67 -16.53 13.39 -1.69
N LYS A 68 -17.29 13.77 -0.66
CA LYS A 68 -17.76 15.14 -0.47
C LYS A 68 -16.63 16.10 -0.13
N ARG A 69 -15.76 15.73 0.81
CA ARG A 69 -14.64 16.57 1.27
C ARG A 69 -13.68 16.93 0.13
N HIS A 70 -13.43 15.99 -0.77
CA HIS A 70 -12.47 16.14 -1.85
C HIS A 70 -13.12 16.36 -3.21
N VAL A 71 -14.46 16.46 -3.29
CA VAL A 71 -15.23 16.76 -4.51
C VAL A 71 -14.81 15.85 -5.67
N VAL A 72 -14.79 14.54 -5.42
CA VAL A 72 -14.30 13.54 -6.40
C VAL A 72 -15.43 13.09 -7.33
N ASP A 73 -15.08 12.76 -8.57
CA ASP A 73 -16.02 12.27 -9.59
C ASP A 73 -15.96 10.75 -9.78
N ALA A 74 -15.06 10.06 -9.09
CA ALA A 74 -15.05 8.60 -8.91
C ALA A 74 -14.25 8.18 -7.67
N VAL A 75 -14.48 6.94 -7.22
CA VAL A 75 -13.63 6.25 -6.24
C VAL A 75 -13.08 4.96 -6.83
N TRP A 76 -11.83 4.64 -6.51
CA TRP A 76 -11.18 3.38 -6.84
C TRP A 76 -10.65 2.69 -5.59
N LEU A 77 -10.95 1.40 -5.44
CA LEU A 77 -10.64 0.60 -4.27
C LEU A 77 -9.71 -0.55 -4.63
N SER A 78 -8.64 -0.74 -3.85
CA SER A 78 -7.77 -1.91 -3.91
C SER A 78 -7.37 -2.36 -2.51
N GLY A 79 -6.49 -3.37 -2.39
CA GLY A 79 -6.04 -3.91 -1.11
C GLY A 79 -6.75 -5.20 -0.68
N GLY A 80 -6.22 -5.83 0.37
CA GLY A 80 -6.63 -7.17 0.80
C GLY A 80 -8.07 -7.28 1.31
N LEU A 81 -8.65 -6.21 1.87
CA LEU A 81 -10.04 -6.25 2.32
C LEU A 81 -11.04 -6.26 1.16
N VAL A 82 -10.63 -5.79 -0.03
CA VAL A 82 -11.43 -5.87 -1.26
C VAL A 82 -11.57 -7.32 -1.75
N CYS A 83 -10.69 -8.22 -1.29
CA CYS A 83 -10.75 -9.66 -1.59
C CYS A 83 -11.69 -10.46 -0.68
N LEU A 84 -12.32 -9.85 0.33
CA LEU A 84 -13.23 -10.58 1.20
C LEU A 84 -14.40 -11.16 0.40
N GLU A 85 -14.82 -12.37 0.76
CA GLU A 85 -16.02 -12.99 0.20
C GLU A 85 -17.22 -12.05 0.38
N GLY A 86 -18.00 -11.86 -0.69
CA GLY A 86 -19.15 -10.95 -0.67
C GLY A 86 -18.82 -9.45 -0.73
N PHE A 87 -17.55 -9.05 -0.89
CA PHE A 87 -17.19 -7.63 -0.99
C PHE A 87 -17.87 -6.92 -2.16
N GLY A 88 -17.93 -7.55 -3.34
CA GLY A 88 -18.61 -7.00 -4.51
C GLY A 88 -20.11 -6.77 -4.30
N GLU A 89 -20.81 -7.73 -3.68
CA GLU A 89 -22.23 -7.59 -3.34
C GLU A 89 -22.46 -6.50 -2.31
N MET A 90 -21.58 -6.41 -1.30
CA MET A 90 -21.61 -5.34 -0.32
C MET A 90 -21.40 -3.98 -0.99
N LEU A 91 -20.41 -3.85 -1.87
CA LEU A 91 -20.11 -2.62 -2.59
C LEU A 91 -21.27 -2.18 -3.48
N ALA A 92 -21.93 -3.13 -4.18
CA ALA A 92 -23.12 -2.85 -4.98
C ALA A 92 -24.29 -2.28 -4.16
N ARG A 93 -24.36 -2.56 -2.86
CA ARG A 93 -25.34 -1.96 -1.94
C ARG A 93 -24.91 -0.60 -1.40
N VAL A 94 -23.61 -0.31 -1.37
CA VAL A 94 -23.06 0.97 -0.93
C VAL A 94 -23.09 2.01 -2.04
N ALA A 95 -22.73 1.62 -3.26
CA ALA A 95 -22.53 2.51 -4.39
C ALA A 95 -23.73 3.42 -4.72
N PRO A 96 -25.01 2.97 -4.68
CA PRO A 96 -26.15 3.82 -5.01
C PRO A 96 -26.36 5.01 -4.06
N ALA A 97 -25.81 4.96 -2.84
CA ALA A 97 -25.91 6.04 -1.86
C ALA A 97 -24.78 7.07 -1.98
N LEU A 98 -23.82 6.86 -2.89
CA LEU A 98 -22.65 7.71 -3.05
C LEU A 98 -22.84 8.70 -4.21
N PRO A 99 -22.20 9.89 -4.14
CA PRO A 99 -22.35 10.93 -5.16
C PRO A 99 -21.61 10.64 -6.47
N CYS A 100 -20.81 9.58 -6.52
CA CYS A 100 -19.98 9.19 -7.66
C CYS A 100 -19.85 7.66 -7.76
N PRO A 101 -19.51 7.12 -8.94
CA PRO A 101 -19.28 5.69 -9.09
C PRO A 101 -18.07 5.21 -8.27
N VAL A 102 -18.15 3.97 -7.80
CA VAL A 102 -17.09 3.30 -7.06
C VAL A 102 -16.67 2.03 -7.78
N TYR A 103 -15.38 1.91 -8.04
CA TYR A 103 -14.78 0.78 -8.74
C TYR A 103 -13.86 0.01 -7.80
N ALA A 104 -14.01 -1.31 -7.74
CA ALA A 104 -12.97 -2.17 -7.21
C ALA A 104 -11.98 -2.53 -8.33
N ALA A 105 -10.69 -2.56 -7.99
CA ALA A 105 -9.64 -3.09 -8.85
C ALA A 105 -9.95 -4.54 -9.25
N GLU A 106 -9.59 -4.94 -10.46
CA GLU A 106 -9.77 -6.32 -10.95
C GLU A 106 -8.87 -7.30 -10.19
N HIS A 107 -7.63 -6.89 -9.90
CA HIS A 107 -6.66 -7.66 -9.11
C HIS A 107 -6.24 -6.86 -7.88
N PRO A 108 -7.12 -6.68 -6.88
CA PRO A 108 -6.94 -5.68 -5.83
C PRO A 108 -5.72 -5.89 -4.95
N LEU A 109 -5.23 -7.12 -4.80
CA LEU A 109 -4.00 -7.43 -4.03
C LEU A 109 -2.71 -6.97 -4.72
N PHE A 110 -2.64 -7.10 -6.04
CA PHE A 110 -1.39 -6.91 -6.79
C PHE A 110 -1.43 -5.72 -7.75
N ALA A 111 -2.58 -5.08 -7.95
CA ALA A 111 -2.73 -3.95 -8.87
C ALA A 111 -1.70 -2.82 -8.58
N PRO A 112 -1.45 -2.39 -7.32
CA PRO A 112 -0.39 -1.41 -7.02
C PRO A 112 1.00 -1.92 -7.45
N ALA A 113 1.40 -3.12 -7.02
CA ALA A 113 2.70 -3.68 -7.36
C ALA A 113 2.91 -3.81 -8.89
N GLN A 114 1.88 -4.22 -9.63
CA GLN A 114 1.90 -4.28 -11.10
C GLN A 114 2.05 -2.89 -11.74
N ALA A 115 1.48 -1.84 -11.15
CA ALA A 115 1.71 -0.47 -11.57
C ALA A 115 3.17 -0.05 -11.38
N GLY A 116 3.82 -0.56 -10.32
CA GLY A 116 5.25 -0.38 -10.09
C GLY A 116 6.11 -0.87 -11.25
N LEU A 117 5.80 -2.03 -11.83
CA LEU A 117 6.52 -2.52 -13.03
C LEU A 117 6.35 -1.58 -14.23
N ARG A 118 5.17 -0.98 -14.41
CA ARG A 118 4.94 0.00 -15.48
C ARG A 118 5.76 1.27 -15.28
N LEU A 119 5.93 1.72 -14.04
CA LEU A 119 6.78 2.87 -13.70
C LEU A 119 8.27 2.60 -13.98
N LEU A 120 8.71 1.34 -13.96
CA LEU A 120 10.07 0.95 -14.31
C LEU A 120 10.29 0.76 -15.82
N ALA A 121 9.24 0.58 -16.61
CA ALA A 121 9.35 0.31 -18.05
C ALA A 121 10.17 1.36 -18.84
N PRO A 122 10.10 2.69 -18.56
CA PRO A 122 10.91 3.69 -19.25
C PRO A 122 12.43 3.50 -19.12
N PHE A 123 12.90 2.76 -18.12
CA PHE A 123 14.32 2.47 -17.91
C PHE A 123 14.80 1.26 -18.72
N ALA A 124 13.92 0.59 -19.46
CA ALA A 124 14.19 -0.65 -20.20
C ALA A 124 14.98 -1.71 -19.41
N PRO A 125 14.57 -2.04 -18.15
CA PRO A 125 15.32 -2.97 -17.31
C PRO A 125 15.22 -4.41 -17.82
N ALA A 126 16.30 -5.18 -17.67
CA ALA A 126 16.34 -6.60 -17.95
C ALA A 126 15.66 -7.42 -16.84
N HIS A 127 15.75 -6.97 -15.59
CA HIS A 127 15.27 -7.69 -14.40
C HIS A 127 14.49 -6.78 -13.42
N PRO A 128 13.37 -6.15 -13.85
CA PRO A 128 12.58 -5.28 -12.97
C PRO A 128 11.83 -6.06 -11.90
N VAL A 129 11.75 -5.44 -10.72
CA VAL A 129 11.01 -5.95 -9.58
C VAL A 129 10.22 -4.81 -8.94
N ALA A 130 8.99 -5.06 -8.56
CA ALA A 130 8.20 -4.11 -7.76
C ALA A 130 7.73 -4.75 -6.45
N LEU A 131 7.95 -4.03 -5.35
CA LEU A 131 7.56 -4.37 -3.98
C LEU A 131 6.54 -3.35 -3.49
N ASP A 132 5.37 -3.84 -3.11
CA ASP A 132 4.36 -3.11 -2.34
C ASP A 132 4.40 -3.60 -0.89
N VAL A 133 5.11 -2.86 -0.04
CA VAL A 133 5.29 -3.19 1.37
C VAL A 133 4.03 -2.76 2.12
N GLY A 134 3.22 -3.72 2.55
CA GLY A 134 2.07 -3.47 3.41
C GLY A 134 2.31 -3.95 4.85
N GLN A 135 1.47 -3.50 5.78
CA GLN A 135 1.63 -3.82 7.21
C GLN A 135 1.39 -5.30 7.55
N THR A 136 0.66 -6.05 6.72
CA THR A 136 0.49 -7.51 6.88
C THR A 136 1.50 -8.33 6.09
N GLY A 137 2.11 -7.76 5.05
CA GLY A 137 2.99 -8.49 4.16
C GLY A 137 3.36 -7.71 2.90
N ILE A 138 4.41 -8.17 2.23
CA ILE A 138 5.02 -7.55 1.05
C ILE A 138 4.52 -8.28 -0.19
N LYS A 139 3.94 -7.54 -1.14
CA LYS A 139 3.57 -8.09 -2.44
C LYS A 139 4.71 -7.82 -3.41
N CYS A 140 5.22 -8.88 -4.02
CA CYS A 140 6.31 -8.83 -4.98
C CYS A 140 5.82 -9.26 -6.36
N VAL A 141 6.19 -8.51 -7.39
CA VAL A 141 5.93 -8.85 -8.79
C VAL A 141 7.16 -8.61 -9.66
N SER A 142 7.28 -9.40 -10.72
CA SER A 142 8.29 -9.27 -11.78
C SER A 142 7.74 -9.87 -13.07
N HIS A 143 8.37 -9.63 -14.21
CA HIS A 143 8.02 -10.26 -15.48
C HIS A 143 8.47 -11.72 -15.57
N THR A 144 9.46 -12.13 -14.76
CA THR A 144 10.09 -13.45 -14.84
C THR A 144 9.67 -14.41 -13.72
N ALA A 145 8.80 -13.98 -12.80
CA ALA A 145 8.37 -14.76 -11.66
C ALA A 145 6.88 -14.54 -11.37
N ALA A 146 6.20 -15.59 -10.91
CA ALA A 146 4.81 -15.48 -10.47
C ALA A 146 4.70 -14.51 -9.28
N PRO A 147 3.64 -13.68 -9.20
CA PRO A 147 3.39 -12.81 -8.04
C PRO A 147 3.44 -13.58 -6.72
N ARG A 148 4.04 -12.98 -5.69
CA ARG A 148 4.19 -13.62 -4.37
C ARG A 148 3.93 -12.63 -3.25
N ILE A 149 3.36 -13.13 -2.16
CA ILE A 149 3.22 -12.40 -0.90
C ILE A 149 4.17 -13.01 0.13
N PHE A 150 4.92 -12.15 0.81
CA PHE A 150 5.70 -12.50 2.00
C PHE A 150 4.99 -11.93 3.21
N GLU A 151 4.39 -12.80 4.02
CA GLU A 151 3.63 -12.40 5.21
C GLU A 151 4.56 -11.90 6.31
N ARG A 152 4.13 -10.84 7.01
CA ARG A 152 4.82 -10.30 8.17
C ARG A 152 4.52 -11.18 9.38
N ASP A 153 5.54 -11.81 9.93
CA ASP A 153 5.45 -12.46 11.22
C ASP A 153 5.41 -11.41 12.35
N THR A 154 4.27 -11.31 13.03
CA THR A 154 4.07 -10.34 14.12
C THR A 154 4.79 -10.69 15.42
N ALA A 155 5.24 -11.94 15.59
CA ALA A 155 6.08 -12.33 16.72
C ALA A 155 7.52 -11.79 16.54
N LEU A 156 8.03 -11.81 15.31
CA LEU A 156 9.38 -11.34 14.97
C LEU A 156 9.43 -9.84 14.65
N LEU A 157 8.37 -9.31 14.05
CA LEU A 157 8.24 -7.91 13.68
C LEU A 157 6.89 -7.35 14.17
N PRO A 158 6.77 -7.04 15.48
CA PRO A 158 5.54 -6.53 16.08
C PRO A 158 5.06 -5.23 15.43
N ARG A 159 3.75 -4.98 15.49
CA ARG A 159 3.12 -3.77 14.96
C ARG A 159 3.14 -2.68 16.03
N TYR A 160 3.91 -1.63 15.80
CA TYR A 160 4.03 -0.48 16.71
C TYR A 160 3.01 0.59 16.31
N PHE A 161 1.80 0.53 16.85
CA PHE A 161 0.79 1.56 16.61
C PHE A 161 1.20 2.91 17.21
N ILE A 162 0.57 4.00 16.74
CA ILE A 162 0.80 5.35 17.28
C ILE A 162 0.59 5.31 18.80
N GLY A 163 1.55 5.88 19.54
CA GLY A 163 1.53 5.91 21.01
C GLY A 163 2.12 4.67 21.69
N MET A 164 2.42 3.59 20.97
CA MET A 164 3.16 2.47 21.55
C MET A 164 4.64 2.81 21.75
N ALA A 165 5.21 2.40 22.88
CA ALA A 165 6.64 2.53 23.14
C ALA A 165 7.44 1.70 22.13
N ARG A 166 8.42 2.35 21.50
CA ARG A 166 9.34 1.71 20.54
C ARG A 166 10.58 1.18 21.28
N PRO A 167 11.16 0.03 20.87
CA PRO A 167 12.43 -0.43 21.38
C PRO A 167 13.54 0.62 21.16
N THR A 168 14.21 1.03 22.23
CA THR A 168 15.26 2.07 22.18
C THR A 168 16.54 1.59 21.48
N ASP A 169 16.74 0.28 21.37
CA ASP A 169 17.87 -0.36 20.69
C ASP A 169 17.73 -0.40 19.16
N GLY A 170 16.60 0.07 18.61
CA GLY A 170 16.34 0.09 17.17
C GLY A 170 16.16 -1.29 16.54
N ARG A 171 15.98 -2.37 17.33
CA ARG A 171 15.88 -3.75 16.80
C ARG A 171 14.74 -3.95 15.80
N HIS A 172 13.66 -3.19 15.95
CA HIS A 172 12.50 -3.21 15.07
C HIS A 172 12.84 -2.69 13.66
N VAL A 173 13.67 -1.66 13.55
CA VAL A 173 14.16 -1.14 12.26
C VAL A 173 15.02 -2.19 11.57
N LYS A 174 15.95 -2.82 12.31
CA LYS A 174 16.80 -3.90 11.76
C LYS A 174 15.97 -5.09 11.28
N ALA A 175 14.97 -5.51 12.05
CA ALA A 175 14.06 -6.59 11.68
C ALA A 175 13.22 -6.22 10.44
N ALA A 176 12.77 -4.97 10.32
CA ALA A 176 12.05 -4.48 9.16
C ALA A 176 12.92 -4.47 7.89
N VAL A 177 14.16 -3.98 7.98
CA VAL A 177 15.17 -4.04 6.91
C VAL A 177 15.40 -5.48 6.49
N ALA A 178 15.64 -6.38 7.44
CA ALA A 178 15.88 -7.80 7.15
C ALA A 178 14.69 -8.47 6.47
N PHE A 179 13.46 -8.16 6.89
CA PHE A 179 12.24 -8.69 6.29
C PHE A 179 12.09 -8.25 4.83
N ILE A 180 12.21 -6.96 4.54
CA ILE A 180 12.07 -6.42 3.17
C ILE A 180 13.21 -6.92 2.29
N ALA A 181 14.45 -6.89 2.80
CA ALA A 181 15.61 -7.36 2.06
C ALA A 181 15.53 -8.86 1.74
N SER A 182 15.05 -9.67 2.69
CA SER A 182 14.86 -11.10 2.47
C SER A 182 13.74 -11.37 1.44
N ALA A 183 12.64 -10.61 1.49
CA ALA A 183 11.58 -10.73 0.48
C ALA A 183 12.10 -10.42 -0.92
N LEU A 184 12.89 -9.35 -1.08
CA LEU A 184 13.53 -9.00 -2.35
C LEU A 184 14.47 -10.11 -2.84
N ARG A 185 15.40 -10.56 -1.98
CA ARG A 185 16.38 -11.60 -2.34
C ARG A 185 15.73 -12.93 -2.68
N VAL A 186 14.72 -13.36 -1.93
CA VAL A 186 14.05 -14.65 -2.16
C VAL A 186 13.15 -14.60 -3.39
N PHE A 187 12.55 -13.45 -3.68
CA PHE A 187 11.70 -13.27 -4.86
C PHE A 187 12.51 -13.19 -6.16
N SER A 188 13.65 -12.50 -6.11
CA SER A 188 14.47 -12.23 -7.27
C SER A 188 15.56 -13.30 -7.43
N ALA A 189 15.35 -14.25 -8.34
CA ALA A 189 16.33 -15.30 -8.65
C ALA A 189 17.67 -14.76 -9.17
N ARG A 190 17.68 -13.51 -9.66
CA ARG A 190 18.86 -12.73 -10.04
C ARG A 190 18.76 -11.34 -9.40
N PRO A 191 19.87 -10.64 -9.15
CA PRO A 191 19.82 -9.27 -8.69
C PRO A 191 18.99 -8.40 -9.65
N PRO A 192 18.00 -7.63 -9.15
CA PRO A 192 17.27 -6.67 -9.98
C PRO A 192 18.19 -5.55 -10.46
N ASP A 193 17.94 -5.03 -11.65
CA ASP A 193 18.56 -3.81 -12.20
C ASP A 193 17.62 -2.60 -12.12
N ALA A 194 16.36 -2.83 -11.79
CA ALA A 194 15.39 -1.79 -11.46
C ALA A 194 14.42 -2.26 -10.37
N LEU A 195 14.17 -1.38 -9.40
CA LEU A 195 13.29 -1.64 -8.25
C LEU A 195 12.26 -0.52 -8.11
N CYS A 196 10.99 -0.87 -7.99
CA CYS A 196 9.95 0.01 -7.47
C CYS A 196 9.64 -0.43 -6.04
N LEU A 197 9.95 0.42 -5.06
CA LEU A 197 9.75 0.15 -3.63
C LEU A 197 8.69 1.10 -3.07
N ALA A 198 7.47 0.60 -2.90
CA ALA A 198 6.44 1.32 -2.18
C ALA A 198 6.50 1.00 -0.68
N LEU A 199 6.59 2.04 0.15
CA LEU A 199 6.62 1.94 1.61
C LEU A 199 5.28 2.38 2.21
N PRO A 200 4.81 1.73 3.30
CA PRO A 200 3.51 1.99 3.91
C PRO A 200 3.57 3.18 4.87
N CYS A 201 4.18 4.28 4.43
CA CYS A 201 4.36 5.51 5.18
C CYS A 201 4.50 6.71 4.24
N PRO A 202 4.26 7.94 4.73
CA PRO A 202 4.71 9.14 4.05
C PRO A 202 6.24 9.12 3.86
N LEU A 203 6.72 9.72 2.78
CA LEU A 203 8.14 9.87 2.47
C LEU A 203 8.41 11.30 2.03
N ASP A 204 9.43 11.93 2.63
CA ASP A 204 9.90 13.23 2.19
C ASP A 204 10.78 13.13 0.92
N ALA A 205 11.28 14.29 0.46
CA ALA A 205 12.15 14.36 -0.72
C ALA A 205 13.50 13.66 -0.54
N MET A 206 13.92 13.45 0.71
CA MET A 206 15.19 12.80 1.09
C MET A 206 15.00 11.32 1.44
N LEU A 207 13.82 10.74 1.16
CA LEU A 207 13.45 9.36 1.48
C LEU A 207 13.38 9.06 2.97
N VAL A 208 13.25 10.08 3.82
CA VAL A 208 13.04 9.89 5.26
C VAL A 208 11.59 9.43 5.47
N PRO A 209 11.37 8.25 6.09
CA PRO A 209 10.04 7.72 6.30
C PRO A 209 9.32 8.41 7.46
N GLY A 210 8.03 8.66 7.28
CA GLY A 210 7.10 9.09 8.33
C GLY A 210 6.47 7.92 9.09
N GLY A 211 5.44 8.25 9.88
CA GLY A 211 4.68 7.35 10.76
C GLY A 211 4.19 6.06 10.10
N CYS A 212 4.49 4.90 10.71
CA CYS A 212 3.84 3.63 10.35
C CYS A 212 4.06 2.53 11.40
N THR A 213 3.40 1.37 11.25
CA THR A 213 3.48 0.29 12.25
C THR A 213 4.80 -0.49 12.28
N TYR A 214 5.76 -0.16 11.42
CA TYR A 214 7.11 -0.70 11.50
C TYR A 214 7.99 0.06 12.50
N GLY A 215 7.61 1.30 12.88
CA GLY A 215 8.34 2.10 13.87
C GLY A 215 9.65 2.73 13.37
N TRP A 216 9.86 2.80 12.06
CA TRP A 216 11.09 3.32 11.46
C TRP A 216 11.06 4.84 11.19
N GLU A 217 10.19 5.59 11.85
CA GLU A 217 10.05 7.02 11.59
C GLU A 217 11.38 7.76 11.74
N GLY A 218 11.70 8.64 10.79
CA GLY A 218 12.95 9.42 10.81
C GLY A 218 14.20 8.64 10.40
N GLN A 219 14.11 7.36 10.04
CA GLN A 219 15.27 6.54 9.67
C GLN A 219 15.75 6.86 8.24
N ALA A 220 16.60 7.88 8.11
CA ALA A 220 17.10 8.35 6.82
C ALA A 220 17.88 7.29 6.01
N SER A 221 18.49 6.30 6.67
CA SER A 221 19.22 5.22 6.00
C SER A 221 18.35 4.04 5.57
N LEU A 222 17.05 4.02 5.89
CA LEU A 222 16.18 2.84 5.74
C LEU A 222 16.29 2.20 4.35
N VAL A 223 16.10 2.99 3.28
CA VAL A 223 16.15 2.48 1.90
C VAL A 223 17.54 1.96 1.56
N ALA A 224 18.59 2.71 1.94
CA ALA A 224 19.96 2.30 1.69
C ALA A 224 20.33 1.00 2.41
N ASP A 225 19.84 0.82 3.64
CA ASP A 225 20.08 -0.39 4.43
C ASP A 225 19.30 -1.59 3.87
N ILE A 226 18.07 -1.39 3.36
CA ILE A 226 17.32 -2.43 2.62
C ILE A 226 18.10 -2.89 1.39
N LEU A 227 18.54 -1.96 0.54
CA LEU A 227 19.29 -2.29 -0.68
C LEU A 227 20.60 -2.98 -0.36
N ARG A 228 21.35 -2.46 0.62
CA ARG A 228 22.62 -3.08 1.07
C ARG A 228 22.39 -4.49 1.62
N ALA A 229 21.34 -4.71 2.42
CA ALA A 229 21.04 -6.02 2.99
C ALA A 229 20.54 -7.04 1.95
N ALA A 230 19.87 -6.56 0.88
CA ALA A 230 19.33 -7.41 -0.17
C ALA A 230 20.38 -7.77 -1.23
N LEU A 231 21.18 -6.79 -1.65
CA LEU A 231 22.05 -6.86 -2.83
C LEU A 231 23.55 -6.85 -2.48
N GLY A 232 23.89 -6.53 -1.23
CA GLY A 232 25.28 -6.43 -0.79
C GLY A 232 25.99 -5.21 -1.37
N THR A 233 27.22 -5.42 -1.86
CA THR A 233 28.03 -4.41 -2.57
C THR A 233 27.99 -4.58 -4.09
N GLU A 234 27.32 -5.63 -4.58
CA GLU A 234 27.22 -5.96 -5.99
C GLU A 234 25.91 -5.38 -6.56
N GLY A 235 25.96 -4.97 -7.83
CA GLY A 235 24.79 -4.48 -8.55
C GLY A 235 24.75 -2.97 -8.74
N HIS A 236 24.33 -2.61 -9.95
CA HIS A 236 24.00 -1.25 -10.37
C HIS A 236 22.54 -1.25 -10.81
N GLY A 237 21.84 -0.14 -10.59
CA GLY A 237 20.42 -0.10 -10.94
C GLY A 237 19.72 1.18 -10.51
N THR A 238 18.43 1.24 -10.79
CA THR A 238 17.57 2.36 -10.39
C THR A 238 16.54 1.89 -9.37
N ALA A 239 16.41 2.60 -8.25
CA ALA A 239 15.35 2.37 -7.28
C ALA A 239 14.41 3.58 -7.23
N LEU A 240 13.16 3.38 -7.64
CA LEU A 240 12.08 4.34 -7.46
C LEU A 240 11.37 4.03 -6.15
N VAL A 241 11.30 5.01 -5.25
CA VAL A 241 10.70 4.85 -3.93
C VAL A 241 9.52 5.81 -3.78
N LEU A 242 8.39 5.31 -3.31
CA LEU A 242 7.16 6.08 -3.13
C LEU A 242 6.30 5.53 -1.99
N ASN A 243 5.24 6.26 -1.63
CA ASN A 243 4.24 5.76 -0.71
C ASN A 243 3.32 4.71 -1.39
N ASP A 244 2.85 3.73 -0.62
CA ASP A 244 1.92 2.68 -1.08
C ASP A 244 0.60 3.21 -1.67
N ALA A 245 0.00 4.24 -1.07
CA ALA A 245 -1.21 4.86 -1.61
C ALA A 245 -0.94 5.63 -2.91
N GLU A 246 0.25 6.24 -3.06
CA GLU A 246 0.67 6.83 -4.34
C GLU A 246 0.80 5.74 -5.41
N LEU A 247 1.41 4.60 -5.09
CA LEU A 247 1.52 3.47 -6.01
C LEU A 247 0.15 2.91 -6.41
N ALA A 248 -0.77 2.78 -5.46
CA ALA A 248 -2.15 2.38 -5.74
C ALA A 248 -2.87 3.38 -6.65
N THR A 249 -2.55 4.66 -6.56
CA THR A 249 -3.09 5.70 -7.44
C THR A 249 -2.59 5.53 -8.88
N GLU A 250 -1.35 5.11 -9.07
CA GLU A 250 -0.84 4.77 -10.40
C GLU A 250 -1.55 3.54 -11.01
N ALA A 251 -1.94 2.58 -10.17
CA ALA A 251 -2.77 1.47 -10.61
C ALA A 251 -4.14 1.97 -11.10
N ALA A 252 -4.79 2.86 -10.34
CA ALA A 252 -6.05 3.49 -10.73
C ALA A 252 -5.91 4.33 -12.02
N ARG A 253 -4.75 4.98 -12.24
CA ARG A 253 -4.50 5.77 -13.46
C ARG A 253 -4.70 4.94 -14.72
N SER A 254 -4.30 3.67 -14.67
CA SER A 254 -4.33 2.71 -15.79
C SER A 254 -5.68 1.99 -15.95
N ASP A 255 -6.66 2.22 -15.05
CA ASP A 255 -7.97 1.59 -15.14
C ASP A 255 -8.84 2.31 -16.18
N ALA A 256 -9.20 1.60 -17.26
CA ALA A 256 -9.95 2.16 -18.38
C ALA A 256 -11.32 2.73 -17.97
N ARG A 257 -11.94 2.19 -16.90
CA ARG A 257 -13.23 2.67 -16.38
C ARG A 257 -13.09 4.08 -15.80
N LEU A 258 -11.89 4.45 -15.38
CA LEU A 258 -11.59 5.76 -14.82
C LEU A 258 -11.15 6.79 -15.87
N ALA A 259 -11.01 6.44 -17.14
CA ALA A 259 -10.40 7.32 -18.15
C ALA A 259 -11.11 8.68 -18.33
N ARG A 260 -12.42 8.74 -18.05
CA ARG A 260 -13.25 9.95 -18.19
C ARG A 260 -13.34 10.79 -16.89
N HIS A 261 -12.75 10.30 -15.81
CA HIS A 261 -12.83 10.91 -14.49
C HIS A 261 -11.61 11.79 -14.24
N SER A 262 -11.88 13.04 -13.86
CA SER A 262 -10.87 14.09 -13.66
C SER A 262 -10.27 14.06 -12.26
N ARG A 263 -11.04 13.62 -11.26
CA ARG A 263 -10.64 13.65 -9.85
C ARG A 263 -11.09 12.39 -9.13
N VAL A 264 -10.18 11.43 -8.99
CA VAL A 264 -10.47 10.12 -8.43
C VAL A 264 -9.91 9.99 -7.01
N LEU A 265 -10.74 9.54 -6.08
CA LEU A 265 -10.27 9.08 -4.76
C LEU A 265 -9.78 7.64 -4.87
N CYS A 266 -8.50 7.41 -4.59
CA CYS A 266 -7.91 6.07 -4.57
C CYS A 266 -7.72 5.63 -3.11
N LEU A 267 -8.35 4.53 -2.71
CA LEU A 267 -8.22 3.96 -1.36
C LEU A 267 -7.66 2.55 -1.41
N THR A 268 -6.69 2.28 -0.55
CA THR A 268 -6.20 0.93 -0.26
C THR A 268 -6.86 0.45 1.02
N LEU A 269 -7.66 -0.62 0.96
CA LEU A 269 -8.33 -1.23 2.10
C LEU A 269 -7.54 -2.47 2.52
N GLY A 270 -6.70 -2.33 3.55
CA GLY A 270 -5.81 -3.39 4.02
C GLY A 270 -5.74 -3.45 5.54
N PHE A 271 -4.53 -3.51 6.09
CA PHE A 271 -4.32 -3.48 7.55
C PHE A 271 -4.98 -2.27 8.20
N GLY A 272 -4.79 -1.11 7.61
CA GLY A 272 -5.75 -0.03 7.71
C GLY A 272 -5.65 0.83 6.45
N PRO A 273 -6.57 1.80 6.30
CA PRO A 273 -6.76 2.43 5.01
C PRO A 273 -5.65 3.41 4.65
N GLY A 274 -5.15 3.29 3.43
CA GLY A 274 -4.36 4.33 2.76
C GLY A 274 -5.22 5.08 1.76
N GLY A 275 -4.84 6.31 1.43
CA GLY A 275 -5.60 7.15 0.52
C GLY A 275 -4.74 8.14 -0.25
N ALA A 276 -5.15 8.44 -1.47
CA ALA A 276 -4.58 9.49 -2.29
C ALA A 276 -5.61 9.98 -3.32
N LEU A 277 -5.41 11.18 -3.84
CA LEU A 277 -6.19 11.74 -4.95
C LEU A 277 -5.40 11.62 -6.25
N LEU A 278 -6.09 11.25 -7.31
CA LEU A 278 -5.64 11.37 -8.69
C LEU A 278 -6.37 12.54 -9.36
N GLU A 279 -5.63 13.57 -9.75
CA GLU A 279 -6.11 14.69 -10.54
C GLU A 279 -5.54 14.59 -11.96
N ARG A 280 -6.42 14.49 -12.95
CA ARG A 280 -6.10 14.51 -14.37
C ARG A 280 -6.45 15.89 -14.92
N ARG A 281 -5.49 16.52 -15.60
CA ARG A 281 -5.70 17.76 -16.34
C ARG A 281 -6.19 17.46 -17.75
#